data_AF-A0A254RDY9-F1
#
_entry.id   AF-A0A254RDY9-F1
#
_cell.length_a   1.000
_cell.length_b   1.000
_cell.length_c   1.000
_cell.angle_alpha   90.00
_cell.angle_beta   90.00
_cell.angle_gamma   90.00
#
_symmetry.space_group_name_H-M   'P 1'
#
loop_
_entity.id
_entity.type
_entity.pdbx_description
1 polymer ?
#
loop_
_entity_poly.entity_id
_entity_poly.type
_entity_poly.pdbx_seq_one_letter_code
_entity_poly.pdbx_strand_id
1 'polypeptide(L)'
;MTLRTHISAAARRVETATLVAIFVIAGALWAFVALAAEMLEGDLHAFDEAVLMALRSPGQPDNPIGGRQVEVAMRDLTALGGVTVLTLISLSVIAFLLLKRQRASVVLLAAAILGGQALSHLAKSGFSRPRPDLVPHGVEVVTASFPSGHSMMAAITYLTLAVMLARTQSDMRVRALCIVVAAILTMLVGISRVYLGVHWPSDVLAGWSLGAAWAFGVWLIARYLGRSGQIEPETRTER
;
A
#
# COMPACT_ATOMS: atom_id res chain seq x y z
N MET A 1 -44.41 2.49 -1.40
CA MET A 1 -43.10 2.82 -1.99
C MET A 1 -42.21 1.61 -1.80
N THR A 2 -41.98 0.86 -2.87
CA THR A 2 -42.00 -0.61 -2.86
C THR A 2 -40.61 -1.25 -2.96
N LEU A 3 -40.44 -2.45 -2.39
CA LEU A 3 -39.24 -3.31 -2.39
C LEU A 3 -38.32 -3.23 -3.64
N ARG A 4 -38.89 -3.03 -4.84
CA ARG A 4 -38.18 -2.81 -6.11
C ARG A 4 -37.27 -1.57 -6.10
N THR A 5 -37.68 -0.47 -5.47
CA THR A 5 -36.86 0.75 -5.37
C THR A 5 -35.62 0.51 -4.51
N HIS A 6 -35.76 -0.20 -3.39
CA HIS A 6 -34.64 -0.58 -2.53
C HIS A 6 -33.66 -1.55 -3.20
N ILE A 7 -34.17 -2.54 -3.95
CA ILE A 7 -33.33 -3.48 -4.72
C ILE A 7 -32.55 -2.73 -5.82
N SER A 8 -33.21 -1.83 -6.56
CA SER A 8 -32.54 -1.03 -7.60
C SER A 8 -31.50 -0.06 -7.04
N ALA A 9 -31.74 0.52 -5.86
CA ALA A 9 -30.78 1.41 -5.20
C ALA A 9 -29.56 0.65 -4.65
N ALA A 10 -29.75 -0.55 -4.10
CA ALA A 10 -28.67 -1.40 -3.66
C ALA A 10 -27.81 -1.90 -4.85
N ALA A 11 -28.45 -2.32 -5.94
CA ALA A 11 -27.76 -2.71 -7.17
C ALA A 11 -26.92 -1.56 -7.75
N ARG A 12 -27.49 -0.36 -7.86
CA ARG A 12 -26.77 0.84 -8.31
C ARG A 12 -25.58 1.18 -7.43
N ARG A 13 -25.72 1.18 -6.10
CA ARG A 13 -24.58 1.42 -5.19
C ARG A 13 -23.47 0.39 -5.35
N VAL A 14 -23.84 -0.87 -5.57
CA VAL A 14 -22.87 -1.95 -5.75
C VAL A 14 -22.09 -1.78 -7.03
N GLU A 15 -22.79 -1.42 -8.11
CA GLU A 15 -22.23 -1.10 -9.42
C GLU A 15 -21.33 0.13 -9.36
N THR A 16 -21.76 1.22 -8.71
CA THR A 16 -20.93 2.41 -8.50
C THR A 16 -19.64 2.09 -7.76
N ALA A 17 -19.70 1.31 -6.67
CA ALA A 17 -18.51 0.96 -5.91
C ALA A 17 -17.51 0.13 -6.75
N THR A 18 -17.99 -0.80 -7.56
CA THR A 18 -17.16 -1.59 -8.46
C THR A 18 -16.55 -0.74 -9.58
N LEU A 19 -17.32 0.17 -10.18
CA LEU A 19 -16.82 1.10 -11.20
C LEU A 19 -15.76 2.05 -10.64
N VAL A 20 -15.99 2.59 -9.43
CA VAL A 20 -15.00 3.42 -8.73
C VAL A 20 -13.72 2.61 -8.47
N ALA A 21 -13.83 1.35 -8.05
CA ALA A 21 -12.67 0.49 -7.85
C ALA A 21 -11.86 0.32 -9.13
N ILE A 22 -12.54 0.02 -10.24
CA ILE A 22 -11.90 -0.18 -11.56
C ILE A 22 -11.21 1.11 -12.00
N PHE A 23 -11.86 2.26 -11.82
CA PHE A 23 -11.27 3.56 -12.15
C PHE A 23 -10.03 3.85 -11.30
N VAL A 24 -10.08 3.58 -9.99
CA VAL A 24 -8.93 3.74 -9.09
C VAL A 24 -7.78 2.82 -9.49
N ILE A 25 -8.06 1.56 -9.81
CA ILE A 25 -7.04 0.61 -10.29
C ILE A 25 -6.43 1.11 -11.59
N ALA A 26 -7.24 1.52 -12.57
CA ALA A 26 -6.77 2.01 -13.85
C ALA A 26 -5.90 3.26 -13.69
N GLY A 27 -6.34 4.23 -12.87
CA GLY A 27 -5.58 5.44 -12.56
C GLY A 27 -4.26 5.14 -11.85
N ALA A 28 -4.26 4.21 -10.89
CA ALA A 28 -3.05 3.81 -10.16
C ALA A 28 -2.05 3.05 -11.06
N LEU A 29 -2.53 2.16 -11.94
CA LEU A 29 -1.67 1.50 -12.92
C LEU A 29 -1.13 2.48 -13.95
N TRP A 30 -1.96 3.42 -14.43
CA TRP A 30 -1.50 4.48 -15.32
C TRP A 30 -0.43 5.35 -14.65
N ALA A 31 -0.65 5.77 -13.39
CA ALA A 31 0.34 6.54 -12.63
C ALA A 31 1.65 5.77 -12.45
N PHE A 32 1.60 4.46 -12.19
CA PHE A 32 2.79 3.62 -12.12
C PHE A 32 3.55 3.60 -13.46
N VAL A 33 2.85 3.41 -14.58
CA VAL A 33 3.45 3.38 -15.91
C VAL A 33 4.03 4.75 -16.29
N ALA A 34 3.32 5.84 -16.01
CA ALA A 34 3.78 7.20 -16.26
C ALA A 34 5.06 7.50 -15.47
N LEU A 35 5.07 7.21 -14.16
CA LEU A 35 6.26 7.38 -13.32
C LEU A 35 7.43 6.51 -13.80
N ALA A 36 7.17 5.28 -14.25
CA ALA A 36 8.21 4.42 -14.79
C ALA A 36 8.79 4.97 -16.10
N ALA A 37 7.95 5.52 -16.98
CA ALA A 37 8.39 6.13 -18.24
C ALA A 37 9.23 7.39 -17.98
N GLU A 38 8.72 8.34 -17.19
CA GLU A 38 9.45 9.58 -16.85
C GLU A 38 10.76 9.28 -16.09
N MET A 39 10.78 8.23 -15.27
CA MET A 39 12.01 7.76 -14.60
C MET A 39 13.05 7.24 -15.61
N LEU A 40 12.63 6.49 -16.62
CA LEU A 40 13.52 5.97 -17.67
C LEU A 40 14.04 7.09 -18.57
N GLU A 41 13.23 8.10 -18.82
CA GLU A 41 13.61 9.30 -19.59
C GLU A 41 14.55 10.22 -18.80
N GLY A 42 14.52 10.15 -17.47
CA GLY A 42 15.37 10.93 -16.57
C GLY A 42 14.72 12.23 -16.07
N ASP A 43 13.51 12.54 -16.52
CA ASP A 43 12.78 13.77 -16.22
C ASP A 43 12.46 13.93 -14.73
N LEU A 44 12.36 12.81 -14.00
CA LEU A 44 12.10 12.81 -12.56
C LEU A 44 13.32 13.17 -11.70
N HIS A 45 14.53 13.21 -12.27
CA HIS A 45 15.74 13.37 -11.48
C HIS A 45 15.75 14.69 -10.70
N ALA A 46 15.44 15.82 -11.35
CA ALA A 46 15.40 17.13 -10.68
C ALA A 46 14.36 17.19 -9.55
N PHE A 47 13.19 16.59 -9.76
CA PHE A 47 12.15 16.49 -8.73
C PHE A 47 12.63 15.63 -7.54
N ASP A 48 13.21 14.48 -7.84
CA ASP A 48 13.68 13.52 -6.85
C ASP A 48 14.79 14.09 -5.97
N GLU A 49 15.77 14.76 -6.59
CA GLU A 49 16.84 15.46 -5.87
C GLU A 49 16.31 16.62 -5.03
N ALA A 50 15.43 17.45 -5.60
CA ALA A 50 14.89 18.61 -4.90
C ALA A 50 14.15 18.21 -3.61
N VAL A 51 13.29 17.18 -3.69
CA VAL A 51 12.56 16.70 -2.52
C VAL A 51 13.50 16.03 -1.51
N LEU A 52 14.47 15.22 -1.96
CA LEU A 52 15.43 14.58 -1.06
C LEU A 52 16.28 15.62 -0.31
N MET A 53 16.79 16.62 -1.03
CA MET A 53 17.61 17.69 -0.46
C MET A 53 16.80 18.65 0.43
N ALA A 54 15.50 18.83 0.18
CA ALA A 54 14.62 19.56 1.08
C ALA A 54 14.49 18.90 2.47
N LEU A 55 14.82 17.61 2.59
CA LEU A 55 14.88 16.87 3.86
C LEU A 55 16.28 16.92 4.50
N ARG A 56 17.19 17.73 3.98
CA ARG A 56 18.55 17.94 4.51
C ARG A 56 18.76 19.36 5.01
N SER A 57 19.67 19.49 5.97
CA SER A 57 20.08 20.80 6.45
C SER A 57 20.85 21.54 5.34
N PRO A 58 20.61 22.85 5.12
CA PRO A 58 21.30 23.61 4.07
C PRO A 58 22.81 23.47 4.16
N GLY A 59 23.46 23.04 3.08
CA GLY A 59 24.91 22.84 3.00
C GLY A 59 25.45 21.59 3.72
N GLN A 60 24.59 20.74 4.29
CA GLN A 60 24.97 19.50 4.97
C GLN A 60 24.09 18.31 4.49
N PRO A 61 24.40 17.71 3.33
CA PRO A 61 23.63 16.58 2.77
C PRO A 61 23.56 15.36 3.70
N ASP A 62 24.55 15.21 4.58
CA ASP A 62 24.65 14.10 5.54
C ASP A 62 23.76 14.28 6.79
N ASN A 63 23.12 15.45 6.94
CA ASN A 63 22.39 15.82 8.15
C ASN A 63 20.89 16.03 7.88
N PRO A 64 20.04 14.99 8.10
CA PRO A 64 18.60 15.10 7.97
C PRO A 64 17.97 16.14 8.92
N ILE A 65 16.91 16.80 8.46
CA ILE A 65 16.19 17.79 9.28
C ILE A 65 15.48 17.15 10.49
N GLY A 66 15.45 17.83 11.63
CA GLY A 66 14.74 17.36 12.84
C GLY A 66 15.60 16.58 13.84
N GLY A 67 16.86 16.31 13.50
CA GLY A 67 17.85 15.74 14.40
C GLY A 67 17.61 14.27 14.77
N ARG A 68 18.43 13.76 15.71
CA ARG A 68 18.53 12.32 16.01
C ARG A 68 17.22 11.66 16.42
N GLN A 69 16.33 12.38 17.13
CA GLN A 69 15.05 11.82 17.56
C GLN A 69 14.13 11.51 16.36
N VAL A 70 14.10 12.40 15.37
CA VAL A 70 13.33 12.20 14.15
C VAL A 70 13.94 11.08 13.32
N GLU A 71 15.27 10.98 13.23
CA GLU A 71 15.92 9.85 12.57
C GLU A 71 15.56 8.50 13.18
N VAL A 72 15.58 8.38 14.51
CA VAL A 72 15.16 7.16 15.21
C VAL A 72 13.69 6.85 14.91
N ALA A 73 12.81 7.85 15.04
CA ALA A 73 11.39 7.67 14.71
C ALA A 73 11.17 7.23 13.25
N MET A 74 11.93 7.77 12.29
CA MET A 74 11.85 7.37 10.89
C MET A 74 12.37 5.95 10.66
N ARG A 75 13.38 5.49 11.42
CA ARG A 75 13.81 4.08 11.42
C ARG A 75 12.71 3.15 11.95
N ASP A 76 12.02 3.55 13.00
CA ASP A 76 10.91 2.77 13.56
C ASP A 76 9.72 2.72 12.60
N LEU A 77 9.38 3.86 11.98
CA LEU A 77 8.32 3.95 10.98
C LEU A 77 8.65 3.13 9.72
N THR A 78 9.89 3.14 9.23
CA THR A 78 10.24 2.28 8.09
C THR A 78 10.19 0.80 8.46
N ALA A 79 10.44 0.43 9.73
CA ALA A 79 10.42 -0.97 10.15
C ALA A 79 9.01 -1.57 10.03
N LEU A 80 7.95 -0.76 10.16
CA LEU A 80 6.57 -1.16 9.92
C LEU A 80 6.35 -1.68 8.49
N GLY A 81 7.04 -1.11 7.50
CA GLY A 81 7.05 -1.58 6.11
C GLY A 81 8.08 -2.68 5.82
N GLY A 82 8.83 -3.12 6.82
CA GLY A 82 9.89 -4.12 6.68
C GLY A 82 9.33 -5.53 6.50
N VAL A 83 10.05 -6.35 5.73
CA VAL A 83 9.63 -7.73 5.41
C VAL A 83 9.36 -8.54 6.68
N THR A 84 10.21 -8.41 7.71
CA THR A 84 10.04 -9.11 8.98
C THR A 84 8.73 -8.74 9.67
N VAL A 85 8.46 -7.44 9.85
CA VAL A 85 7.24 -6.97 10.55
C VAL A 85 5.99 -7.32 9.77
N LEU A 86 5.98 -7.07 8.46
CA LEU A 86 4.83 -7.41 7.61
C LEU A 86 4.56 -8.93 7.58
N THR A 87 5.62 -9.75 7.59
CA THR A 87 5.48 -11.22 7.68
C THR A 87 4.89 -11.65 9.01
N LEU A 88 5.39 -11.11 10.13
CA LEU A 88 4.86 -11.43 11.46
C LEU A 88 3.39 -11.04 11.56
N ILE A 89 3.01 -9.82 11.16
CA ILE A 89 1.61 -9.37 11.13
C ILE A 89 0.76 -10.31 10.28
N SER A 90 1.21 -10.63 9.06
CA SER A 90 0.47 -11.49 8.14
C SER A 90 0.27 -12.89 8.70
N LEU A 91 1.32 -13.50 9.28
CA LEU A 91 1.24 -14.82 9.90
C LEU A 91 0.34 -14.82 11.14
N SER A 92 0.40 -13.78 11.98
CA SER A 92 -0.49 -13.64 13.13
C SER A 92 -1.97 -13.56 12.71
N VAL A 93 -2.27 -12.79 11.66
CA VAL A 93 -3.64 -12.69 11.13
C VAL A 93 -4.07 -14.01 10.47
N ILE A 94 -3.20 -14.65 9.69
CA ILE A 94 -3.48 -15.97 9.10
C ILE A 94 -3.78 -17.00 10.20
N ALA A 95 -2.96 -17.06 11.25
CA ALA A 95 -3.18 -17.97 12.38
C ALA A 95 -4.53 -17.70 13.06
N PHE A 96 -4.86 -16.44 13.31
CA PHE A 96 -6.17 -16.05 13.85
C PHE A 96 -7.33 -16.50 12.94
N LEU A 97 -7.22 -16.28 11.63
CA LEU A 97 -8.25 -16.69 10.67
C LEU A 97 -8.40 -18.21 10.56
N LEU A 98 -7.30 -18.97 10.68
CA LEU A 98 -7.31 -20.42 10.77
C LEU A 98 -8.05 -20.91 12.02
N LEU A 99 -7.81 -20.28 13.18
CA LEU A 99 -8.54 -20.59 14.42
C LEU A 99 -10.04 -20.28 14.29
N LYS A 100 -10.40 -19.24 13.54
CA LYS A 100 -11.79 -18.91 13.19
C LYS A 100 -12.36 -19.75 12.03
N ARG A 101 -11.57 -20.69 11.48
CA ARG A 101 -11.92 -21.56 10.34
C ARG A 101 -12.31 -20.80 9.06
N GLN A 102 -11.85 -19.56 8.90
CA GLN A 102 -12.12 -18.70 7.74
C GLN A 102 -11.13 -18.97 6.60
N ARG A 103 -11.19 -20.18 6.03
CA ARG A 103 -10.20 -20.66 5.04
C ARG A 103 -10.09 -19.75 3.81
N ALA A 104 -11.20 -19.24 3.29
CA ALA A 104 -11.17 -18.38 2.12
C ALA A 104 -10.55 -17.00 2.41
N SER A 105 -10.73 -16.45 3.63
CA SER A 105 -10.02 -15.25 4.08
C SER A 105 -8.51 -15.48 4.21
N VAL A 106 -8.09 -16.67 4.67
CA VAL A 106 -6.68 -17.07 4.71
C VAL A 106 -6.09 -17.10 3.30
N VAL A 107 -6.76 -17.77 2.36
CA VAL A 107 -6.29 -17.86 0.97
C VAL A 107 -6.21 -16.48 0.33
N LEU A 108 -7.21 -15.62 0.55
CA LEU A 108 -7.21 -14.25 0.04
C LEU A 108 -6.02 -13.45 0.57
N LEU A 109 -5.78 -13.46 1.89
CA LEU A 109 -4.67 -12.72 2.49
C LEU A 109 -3.31 -13.28 2.03
N ALA A 110 -3.16 -14.61 2.01
CA ALA A 110 -1.93 -15.25 1.53
C ALA A 110 -1.65 -14.91 0.05
N ALA A 111 -2.67 -14.97 -0.82
CA ALA A 111 -2.56 -14.60 -2.22
C ALA A 111 -2.21 -13.12 -2.40
N ALA A 112 -2.80 -12.23 -1.59
CA ALA A 112 -2.49 -10.80 -1.61
C ALA A 112 -1.02 -10.52 -1.28
N ILE A 113 -0.51 -11.12 -0.20
CA ILE A 113 0.86 -10.91 0.27
C ILE A 113 1.89 -11.59 -0.65
N LEU A 114 1.70 -12.88 -0.95
CA LEU A 114 2.66 -13.63 -1.79
C LEU A 114 2.69 -13.11 -3.23
N GLY A 115 1.52 -12.81 -3.80
CA GLY A 115 1.44 -12.21 -5.13
C GLY A 115 1.99 -10.79 -5.16
N GLY A 116 1.79 -10.00 -4.11
CA GLY A 116 2.40 -8.68 -3.95
C GLY A 116 3.93 -8.74 -3.90
N GLN A 117 4.51 -9.70 -3.17
CA GLN A 117 5.95 -9.92 -3.13
C GLN A 117 6.51 -10.35 -4.49
N ALA A 118 5.84 -11.28 -5.17
CA ALA A 118 6.22 -11.70 -6.51
C ALA A 118 6.20 -10.52 -7.48
N LEU A 119 5.14 -9.71 -7.45
CA LEU A 119 5.01 -8.52 -8.29
C LEU A 119 6.11 -7.49 -7.99
N SER A 120 6.41 -7.23 -6.72
CA SER A 120 7.49 -6.34 -6.30
C SER A 120 8.86 -6.81 -6.82
N HIS A 121 9.14 -8.11 -6.72
CA HIS A 121 10.38 -8.69 -7.22
C HIS A 121 10.49 -8.58 -8.74
N LEU A 122 9.42 -8.92 -9.47
CA LEU A 122 9.36 -8.83 -10.93
C LEU A 122 9.56 -7.38 -11.41
N ALA A 123 8.87 -6.42 -10.78
CA ALA A 123 9.01 -5.01 -11.09
C ALA A 123 10.47 -4.56 -10.89
N LYS A 124 11.10 -4.90 -9.76
CA LYS A 124 12.49 -4.55 -9.48
C LYS A 124 13.48 -5.13 -10.50
N SER A 125 13.28 -6.37 -10.93
CA SER A 125 14.14 -6.99 -11.95
C SER A 125 14.03 -6.34 -13.33
N GLY A 126 12.92 -5.63 -13.61
CA GLY A 126 12.70 -4.97 -14.89
C GLY A 126 13.42 -3.62 -15.04
N PHE A 127 13.58 -2.85 -13.95
CA PHE A 127 14.07 -1.46 -14.03
C PHE A 127 15.52 -1.26 -13.56
N SER A 128 16.02 -2.07 -12.61
CA SER A 128 17.41 -1.99 -12.12
C SER A 128 17.90 -0.58 -11.73
N ARG A 129 17.01 0.31 -11.29
CA ARG A 129 17.33 1.71 -10.96
C ARG A 129 18.32 1.80 -9.78
N PRO A 130 19.40 2.61 -9.87
CA PRO A 130 20.28 2.90 -8.74
C PRO A 130 19.55 3.68 -7.64
N ARG A 131 20.02 3.52 -6.39
CA ARG A 131 19.52 4.26 -5.21
C ARG A 131 20.11 5.67 -5.15
N PRO A 132 19.53 6.59 -4.37
CA PRO A 132 20.15 7.88 -4.11
C PRO A 132 21.53 7.72 -3.49
N ASP A 133 22.53 8.36 -4.08
CA ASP A 133 23.92 8.41 -3.59
C ASP A 133 24.31 9.82 -3.09
N LEU A 134 23.41 10.79 -3.23
CA LEU A 134 23.56 12.17 -2.74
C LEU A 134 23.70 12.29 -1.22
N VAL A 135 23.21 11.29 -0.49
CA VAL A 135 23.10 11.31 0.97
C VAL A 135 23.43 9.93 1.53
N PRO A 136 23.99 9.83 2.75
CA PRO A 136 24.24 8.56 3.40
C PRO A 136 22.93 7.78 3.63
N HIS A 137 22.99 6.46 3.42
CA HIS A 137 21.86 5.58 3.67
C HIS A 137 21.63 5.38 5.17
N GLY A 138 20.44 5.72 5.66
CA GLY A 138 20.07 5.57 7.07
C GLY A 138 19.82 4.11 7.53
N VAL A 139 19.74 3.17 6.58
CA VAL A 139 19.60 1.71 6.76
C VAL A 139 20.24 0.99 5.57
N GLU A 140 20.81 -0.21 5.78
CA GLU A 140 21.39 -1.02 4.69
C GLU A 140 20.33 -1.60 3.75
N VAL A 141 20.59 -1.57 2.44
CA VAL A 141 19.74 -2.19 1.42
C VAL A 141 20.58 -2.67 0.22
N VAL A 142 20.33 -3.90 -0.23
CA VAL A 142 21.13 -4.57 -1.30
C VAL A 142 20.35 -4.83 -2.61
N THR A 143 19.15 -4.26 -2.75
CA THR A 143 18.27 -4.47 -3.92
C THR A 143 18.04 -3.17 -4.69
N ALA A 144 17.61 -3.28 -5.95
CA ALA A 144 17.25 -2.14 -6.82
C ALA A 144 16.29 -1.14 -6.15
N SER A 145 16.33 0.12 -6.60
CA SER A 145 15.55 1.20 -5.99
C SER A 145 14.08 1.20 -6.42
N PHE A 146 13.81 1.09 -7.73
CA PHE A 146 12.47 1.23 -8.28
C PHE A 146 11.75 -0.12 -8.50
N PRO A 147 10.47 -0.23 -8.15
CA PRO A 147 9.73 0.62 -7.21
C PRO A 147 10.13 0.33 -5.76
N SER A 148 9.74 1.21 -4.84
CA SER A 148 9.99 1.04 -3.41
C SER A 148 9.20 -0.15 -2.83
N GLY A 149 9.91 -1.24 -2.54
CA GLY A 149 9.29 -2.47 -2.01
C GLY A 149 8.64 -2.28 -0.63
N HIS A 150 9.21 -1.46 0.26
CA HIS A 150 8.58 -1.16 1.56
C HIS A 150 7.26 -0.42 1.38
N SER A 151 7.23 0.58 0.49
CA SER A 151 6.04 1.38 0.20
C SER A 151 4.94 0.54 -0.44
N MET A 152 5.31 -0.30 -1.43
CA MET A 152 4.40 -1.21 -2.11
C MET A 152 3.84 -2.27 -1.16
N MET A 153 4.69 -2.96 -0.40
CA MET A 153 4.23 -4.03 0.50
C MET A 153 3.44 -3.49 1.70
N ALA A 154 3.77 -2.29 2.21
CA ALA A 154 2.96 -1.62 3.21
C ALA A 154 1.57 -1.25 2.68
N ALA A 155 1.47 -0.72 1.45
CA ALA A 155 0.18 -0.48 0.79
C ALA A 155 -0.63 -1.77 0.65
N ILE A 156 -0.03 -2.83 0.10
CA ILE A 156 -0.71 -4.12 -0.10
C ILE A 156 -1.19 -4.69 1.23
N THR A 157 -0.32 -4.75 2.23
CA THR A 157 -0.63 -5.40 3.52
C THR A 157 -1.66 -4.60 4.29
N TYR A 158 -1.42 -3.32 4.56
CA TYR A 158 -2.29 -2.54 5.43
C TYR A 158 -3.65 -2.26 4.81
N LEU A 159 -3.72 -1.96 3.51
CA LEU A 159 -5.01 -1.72 2.85
C LEU A 159 -5.82 -3.02 2.73
N THR A 160 -5.18 -4.16 2.45
CA THR A 160 -5.88 -5.46 2.44
C THR A 160 -6.45 -5.80 3.81
N LEU A 161 -5.64 -5.64 4.88
CA LEU A 161 -6.09 -5.88 6.25
C LEU A 161 -7.22 -4.91 6.66
N ALA A 162 -7.11 -3.63 6.31
CA ALA A 162 -8.16 -2.65 6.57
C ALA A 162 -9.46 -3.00 5.87
N VAL A 163 -9.39 -3.46 4.61
CA VAL A 163 -10.57 -3.92 3.87
C VAL A 163 -11.18 -5.15 4.54
N MET A 164 -10.38 -6.16 4.89
CA MET A 164 -10.86 -7.36 5.56
C MET A 164 -11.53 -7.03 6.90
N LEU A 165 -10.94 -6.11 7.68
CA LEU A 165 -11.48 -5.67 8.95
C LEU A 165 -12.75 -4.83 8.77
N ALA A 166 -12.74 -3.84 7.87
CA ALA A 166 -13.90 -2.97 7.62
C ALA A 166 -15.14 -3.77 7.19
N ARG A 167 -14.96 -4.89 6.48
CA ARG A 167 -16.06 -5.77 6.06
C ARG A 167 -16.79 -6.45 7.21
N THR A 168 -16.15 -6.63 8.37
CA THR A 168 -16.76 -7.27 9.55
C THR A 168 -17.45 -6.27 10.48
N GLN A 169 -17.32 -4.97 10.23
CA GLN A 169 -17.88 -3.92 11.09
C GLN A 169 -19.17 -3.37 10.48
N SER A 170 -20.23 -3.18 11.26
CA SER A 170 -21.46 -2.50 10.81
C SER A 170 -21.35 -0.97 10.84
N ASP A 171 -20.54 -0.43 11.75
CA ASP A 171 -20.35 1.02 11.96
C ASP A 171 -19.42 1.64 10.91
N MET A 172 -19.91 2.66 10.20
CA MET A 172 -19.16 3.41 9.18
C MET A 172 -17.96 4.16 9.75
N ARG A 173 -18.02 4.61 11.00
CA ARG A 173 -16.91 5.32 11.65
C ARG A 173 -15.74 4.39 11.87
N VAL A 174 -16.01 3.16 12.33
CA VAL A 174 -14.98 2.14 12.53
C VAL A 174 -14.36 1.73 11.20
N ARG A 175 -15.18 1.54 10.15
CA ARG A 175 -14.68 1.26 8.80
C ARG A 175 -13.75 2.37 8.29
N ALA A 176 -14.19 3.63 8.41
CA ALA A 176 -13.41 4.78 8.00
C ALA A 176 -12.10 4.86 8.78
N LEU A 177 -12.13 4.63 10.10
CA LEU A 177 -10.94 4.60 10.94
C LEU A 177 -9.94 3.53 10.46
N CYS A 178 -10.38 2.30 10.18
CA CYS A 178 -9.49 1.24 9.69
C CYS A 178 -8.78 1.64 8.39
N ILE A 179 -9.52 2.23 7.45
CA ILE A 179 -8.98 2.66 6.14
C ILE A 179 -8.01 3.82 6.33
N VAL A 180 -8.37 4.83 7.13
CA VAL A 180 -7.54 6.01 7.40
C VAL A 180 -6.25 5.61 8.09
N VAL A 181 -6.31 4.75 9.11
CA VAL A 181 -5.11 4.26 9.82
C VAL A 181 -4.21 3.50 8.86
N ALA A 182 -4.74 2.61 8.03
CA ALA A 182 -3.94 1.89 7.04
C ALA A 182 -3.28 2.84 6.02
N ALA A 183 -4.02 3.82 5.51
CA ALA A 183 -3.48 4.83 4.60
C ALA A 183 -2.36 5.65 5.25
N ILE A 184 -2.54 6.10 6.50
CA ILE A 184 -1.52 6.82 7.26
C ILE A 184 -0.26 5.96 7.44
N LEU A 185 -0.40 4.70 7.85
CA LEU A 185 0.75 3.80 8.00
C LEU A 185 1.49 3.60 6.66
N THR A 186 0.77 3.36 5.57
CA THR A 186 1.35 3.25 4.23
C THR A 186 2.12 4.52 3.83
N MET A 187 1.56 5.70 4.10
CA MET A 187 2.20 6.99 3.82
C MET A 187 3.45 7.21 4.68
N LEU A 188 3.37 6.96 5.98
CA LEU A 188 4.50 7.13 6.90
C LEU A 188 5.66 6.20 6.54
N VAL A 189 5.37 4.96 6.18
CA VAL A 189 6.40 4.02 5.68
C VAL A 189 7.10 4.60 4.47
N GLY A 190 6.38 5.04 3.43
CA GLY A 190 7.03 5.55 2.23
C GLY A 190 7.82 6.85 2.46
N ILE A 191 7.26 7.79 3.24
CA ILE A 191 7.95 9.05 3.62
C ILE A 191 9.26 8.74 4.35
N SER A 192 9.24 7.78 5.28
CA SER A 192 10.44 7.39 6.01
C SER A 192 11.55 6.87 5.10
N ARG A 193 11.22 6.23 3.97
CA ARG A 193 12.22 5.75 2.99
C ARG A 193 12.94 6.89 2.28
N VAL A 194 12.21 7.95 1.93
CA VAL A 194 12.81 9.16 1.31
C VAL A 194 13.65 9.88 2.35
N TYR A 195 13.12 10.06 3.57
CA TYR A 195 13.83 10.72 4.67
C TYR A 195 15.18 10.03 4.97
N LEU A 196 15.17 8.70 5.08
CA LEU A 196 16.38 7.89 5.33
C LEU A 196 17.32 7.79 4.12
N GLY A 197 16.99 8.44 3.00
CA GLY A 197 17.86 8.54 1.83
C GLY A 197 17.97 7.27 1.00
N VAL A 198 17.16 6.25 1.27
CA VAL A 198 17.28 4.94 0.64
C VAL A 198 16.45 4.79 -0.63
N HIS A 199 15.50 5.70 -0.88
CA HIS A 199 14.68 5.69 -2.08
C HIS A 199 14.44 7.11 -2.57
N TRP A 200 14.32 7.24 -3.89
CA TRP A 200 13.84 8.45 -4.51
C TRP A 200 12.33 8.62 -4.25
N PRO A 201 11.82 9.86 -4.16
CA PRO A 201 10.39 10.14 -4.05
C PRO A 201 9.54 9.40 -5.09
N SER A 202 9.97 9.39 -6.36
CA SER A 202 9.30 8.66 -7.44
C SER A 202 9.24 7.15 -7.23
N ASP A 203 10.25 6.53 -6.61
CA ASP A 203 10.21 5.09 -6.25
C ASP A 203 9.07 4.79 -5.28
N VAL A 204 8.84 5.70 -4.33
CA VAL A 204 7.81 5.59 -3.30
C VAL A 204 6.43 5.80 -3.90
N LEU A 205 6.26 6.83 -4.74
CA LEU A 205 5.02 7.09 -5.46
C LEU A 205 4.63 5.90 -6.35
N ALA A 206 5.59 5.34 -7.10
CA ALA A 206 5.37 4.16 -7.93
C ALA A 206 5.00 2.93 -7.07
N GLY A 207 5.69 2.74 -5.94
CA GLY A 207 5.38 1.68 -4.99
C GLY A 207 3.95 1.78 -4.42
N TRP A 208 3.52 2.96 -4.00
CA TRP A 208 2.15 3.19 -3.53
C TRP A 208 1.11 2.98 -4.62
N SER A 209 1.34 3.49 -5.84
CA SER A 209 0.44 3.32 -6.97
C SER A 209 0.23 1.84 -7.30
N LEU A 210 1.32 1.08 -7.48
CA LEU A 210 1.22 -0.34 -7.81
C LEU A 210 0.63 -1.16 -6.64
N GLY A 211 1.02 -0.84 -5.40
CA GLY A 211 0.51 -1.51 -4.21
C GLY A 211 -0.98 -1.23 -3.96
N ALA A 212 -1.45 -0.01 -4.21
CA ALA A 212 -2.86 0.34 -4.14
C ALA A 212 -3.66 -0.37 -5.23
N ALA A 213 -3.20 -0.35 -6.49
CA ALA A 213 -3.84 -1.09 -7.59
C ALA A 213 -4.03 -2.57 -7.23
N TRP A 214 -2.99 -3.20 -6.68
CA TRP A 214 -3.04 -4.59 -6.22
C TRP A 214 -4.05 -4.80 -5.09
N ALA A 215 -4.02 -3.96 -4.03
CA ALA A 215 -4.95 -4.06 -2.91
C ALA A 215 -6.41 -3.88 -3.33
N PHE A 216 -6.69 -2.93 -4.24
CA PHE A 216 -8.03 -2.74 -4.81
C PHE A 216 -8.46 -3.93 -5.68
N GLY A 217 -7.53 -4.54 -6.43
CA GLY A 217 -7.79 -5.79 -7.17
C GLY A 217 -8.16 -6.94 -6.23
N VAL A 218 -7.41 -7.12 -5.14
CA VAL A 218 -7.72 -8.09 -4.08
C VAL A 218 -9.08 -7.79 -3.45
N TRP A 219 -9.41 -6.53 -3.20
CA TRP A 219 -10.73 -6.15 -2.69
C TRP A 219 -11.86 -6.49 -3.66
N LEU A 220 -11.68 -6.26 -4.97
CA LEU A 220 -12.67 -6.64 -5.99
C LEU A 220 -12.89 -8.16 -6.00
N ILE A 221 -11.82 -8.96 -5.95
CA ILE A 221 -11.90 -10.41 -5.83
C ILE A 221 -12.65 -10.79 -4.55
N ALA A 222 -12.30 -10.18 -3.41
CA ALA A 222 -12.99 -10.43 -2.16
C ALA A 222 -14.47 -10.07 -2.25
N ARG A 223 -14.83 -8.97 -2.91
CA ARG A 223 -16.22 -8.54 -3.07
C ARG A 223 -17.00 -9.56 -3.91
N TYR A 224 -16.39 -10.07 -4.98
CA TYR A 224 -16.96 -11.15 -5.79
C TYR A 224 -17.17 -12.43 -4.96
N LEU A 225 -16.15 -12.88 -4.23
CA LEU A 225 -16.21 -14.07 -3.38
C LEU A 225 -17.23 -13.94 -2.23
N GLY A 226 -17.43 -12.72 -1.72
CA GLY A 226 -18.47 -12.42 -0.72
C GLY A 226 -19.88 -12.53 -1.28
N ARG A 227 -20.08 -12.18 -2.56
CA ARG A 227 -21.38 -12.34 -3.24
C ARG A 227 -21.68 -13.80 -3.56
N SER A 228 -20.66 -14.63 -3.79
CA SER A 228 -20.82 -16.07 -3.99
C SER A 228 -20.88 -16.87 -2.67
N GLY A 229 -20.89 -16.21 -1.50
CA GLY A 229 -20.98 -16.85 -0.18
C GLY A 229 -19.72 -17.60 0.26
N GLN A 230 -18.57 -17.38 -0.39
CA GLN A 230 -17.32 -18.06 -0.06
C GLN A 230 -16.54 -17.37 1.07
N ILE A 231 -16.77 -16.07 1.27
CA ILE A 231 -16.26 -15.30 2.42
C ILE A 231 -17.37 -14.47 3.03
N GLU A 232 -17.16 -14.03 4.28
CA GLU A 232 -18.13 -13.25 5.05
C GLU A 232 -18.66 -12.07 4.21
N PRO A 233 -19.99 -11.94 4.03
CA PRO A 233 -20.56 -10.85 3.27
C PRO A 233 -20.29 -9.51 3.96
N GLU A 234 -20.26 -8.42 3.19
CA GLU A 234 -20.18 -7.07 3.77
C GLU A 234 -21.34 -6.86 4.74
N THR A 235 -21.04 -6.58 6.02
CA THR A 235 -22.09 -6.28 7.00
C THR A 235 -22.91 -5.08 6.50
N ARG A 236 -24.23 -5.17 6.41
CA ARG A 236 -25.04 -4.02 6.00
C ARG A 236 -25.11 -3.04 7.17
N THR A 237 -24.89 -1.76 6.89
CA THR A 237 -25.23 -0.70 7.84
C THR A 237 -26.75 -0.63 7.89
N GLU A 238 -27.34 -1.06 9.00
CA GLU A 238 -28.70 -0.67 9.33
C GLU A 238 -28.65 0.85 9.59
N ARG A 239 -29.32 1.62 8.74
CA ARG A 239 -29.54 3.06 8.92
C ARG A 239 -30.93 3.26 9.47
#